data_AF-A0A524P0N9-F1
#
_entry.id   AF-A0A524P0N9-F1
#
_cell.length_a   1.000
_cell.length_b   1.000
_cell.length_c   1.000
_cell.angle_alpha   90.00
_cell.angle_beta   90.00
_cell.angle_gamma   90.00
#
_symmetry.space_group_name_H-M   'P 1'
#
loop_
_entity.id
_entity.type
_entity.pdbx_description
1 polymer ?
#
loop_
_entity_poly.entity_id
_entity_poly.type
_entity_poly.pdbx_seq_one_letter_code
_entity_poly.pdbx_strand_id
1 'polypeptide(L)'
;MQQSALSLQNVIEQVSQEKGIDAKILVEATEQAILTAAKKTFGPDRELEAKFNKETGAVDLFQYMTVVQAVENSEQEITVEEAETHGLEAEIGEELGFQIFYLPEDREKAREQDEQFGELLGLDQTRSRFGRIAAQTAKQVIIQRVRDAERDRVYAEYK
;
A
#
# COMPACT_ATOMS: atom_id res chain seq x y z
N MET A 1 -25.20 7.18 -13.35
CA MET A 1 -25.44 6.96 -11.91
C MET A 1 -24.12 6.47 -11.32
N GLN A 2 -23.35 7.38 -10.73
CA GLN A 2 -22.04 7.07 -10.16
C GLN A 2 -22.31 6.39 -8.82
N GLN A 3 -21.95 5.11 -8.68
CA GLN A 3 -22.01 4.42 -7.40
C GLN A 3 -21.13 5.22 -6.42
N SER A 4 -21.73 5.73 -5.34
CA SER A 4 -20.99 6.31 -4.22
C SER A 4 -20.30 5.17 -3.46
N ALA A 5 -19.22 4.63 -4.04
CA ALA A 5 -18.28 3.84 -3.27
C ALA A 5 -17.66 4.79 -2.23
N LEU A 6 -17.80 4.45 -0.94
CA LEU A 6 -17.05 5.10 0.14
C LEU A 6 -15.56 5.07 -0.24
N SER A 7 -14.97 6.22 -0.58
CA SER A 7 -13.51 6.33 -0.63
C SER A 7 -12.97 6.23 0.79
N LEU A 8 -11.81 5.62 0.98
CA LEU A 8 -11.16 5.52 2.29
C LEU A 8 -10.97 6.90 2.92
N GLN A 9 -10.66 7.92 2.10
CA GLN A 9 -10.64 9.32 2.52
C GLN A 9 -11.95 9.79 3.17
N ASN A 10 -13.10 9.56 2.54
CA ASN A 10 -14.39 9.99 3.09
C ASN A 10 -14.65 9.35 4.46
N VAL A 11 -14.24 8.08 4.64
CA VAL A 11 -14.38 7.38 5.92
C VAL A 11 -13.48 7.99 6.98
N ILE A 12 -12.22 8.27 6.64
CA ILE A 12 -11.26 8.90 7.55
C ILE A 12 -11.74 10.28 7.98
N GLU A 13 -12.19 11.11 7.04
CA GLU A 13 -12.70 12.46 7.32
C GLU A 13 -13.95 12.42 8.20
N GLN A 14 -14.91 11.53 7.89
CA GLN A 14 -16.12 11.36 8.69
C GLN A 14 -15.78 10.94 10.12
N VAL A 15 -14.94 9.91 10.29
CA VAL A 15 -14.53 9.42 11.61
C VAL A 15 -13.75 10.48 12.37
N SER A 16 -12.89 11.23 11.69
CA SER A 16 -12.12 12.32 12.29
C SER A 16 -13.05 13.38 12.89
N GLN A 17 -14.06 13.82 12.13
CA GLN A 17 -15.03 14.82 12.59
C GLN A 17 -15.94 14.30 13.71
N GLU A 18 -16.50 13.09 13.58
CA GLU A 18 -17.46 12.54 14.55
C GLU A 18 -16.80 12.15 15.87
N LYS A 19 -15.60 11.57 15.80
CA LYS A 19 -14.90 11.00 16.96
C LYS A 19 -13.76 11.87 17.46
N GLY A 20 -13.52 13.03 16.83
CA GLY A 20 -12.47 13.96 17.22
C GLY A 20 -11.08 13.34 17.17
N ILE A 21 -10.87 12.36 16.27
CA ILE A 21 -9.59 11.69 16.07
C ILE A 21 -8.86 12.45 14.97
N ASP A 22 -7.57 12.76 15.14
CA ASP A 22 -6.79 13.39 14.08
C ASP A 22 -6.75 12.47 12.84
N ALA A 23 -7.15 13.00 11.68
CA ALA A 23 -7.12 12.28 10.41
C ALA A 23 -5.73 11.73 10.09
N LYS A 24 -4.66 12.43 10.52
CA LYS A 24 -3.27 11.97 10.37
C LYS A 24 -3.04 10.64 11.09
N ILE A 25 -3.57 10.48 12.29
CA ILE A 25 -3.44 9.23 13.08
C ILE A 25 -4.16 8.07 12.37
N LEU A 26 -5.34 8.34 11.79
CA LEU A 26 -6.11 7.34 11.04
C LEU A 26 -5.41 6.92 9.75
N VAL A 27 -4.82 7.88 9.03
CA VAL A 27 -4.02 7.66 7.83
C VAL A 27 -2.81 6.80 8.15
N GLU A 28 -1.96 7.22 9.10
CA GLU A 28 -0.74 6.50 9.49
C GLU A 28 -1.07 5.08 9.97
N ALA A 29 -2.13 4.91 10.76
CA ALA A 29 -2.56 3.59 11.22
C ALA A 29 -2.97 2.69 10.05
N THR A 30 -3.63 3.26 9.04
CA THR A 30 -4.11 2.53 7.87
C THR A 30 -2.96 2.15 6.94
N GLU A 31 -2.02 3.07 6.70
CA GLU A 31 -0.77 2.80 5.95
C GLU A 31 0.00 1.64 6.59
N GLN A 32 0.25 1.70 7.90
CA GLN A 32 0.99 0.66 8.62
C GLN A 32 0.30 -0.70 8.58
N ALA A 33 -1.02 -0.71 8.70
CA ALA A 33 -1.79 -1.95 8.66
C ALA A 33 -1.82 -2.56 7.25
N ILE A 34 -1.98 -1.74 6.20
CA ILE A 34 -1.92 -2.19 4.82
C ILE A 34 -0.52 -2.69 4.49
N LEU A 35 0.54 -1.99 4.90
CA LEU A 35 1.92 -2.45 4.76
C LEU A 35 2.14 -3.81 5.42
N THR A 36 1.65 -3.98 6.65
CA THR A 36 1.74 -5.26 7.37
C THR A 36 1.00 -6.38 6.63
N ALA A 37 -0.17 -6.09 6.06
CA ALA A 37 -0.92 -7.05 5.26
C ALA A 37 -0.22 -7.35 3.93
N ALA A 38 0.42 -6.36 3.32
CA ALA A 38 1.17 -6.47 2.07
C ALA A 38 2.38 -7.40 2.26
N LYS A 39 3.20 -7.19 3.29
CA LYS A 39 4.35 -8.06 3.61
C LYS A 39 3.93 -9.52 3.81
N LYS A 40 2.79 -9.77 4.45
CA LYS A 40 2.24 -11.14 4.60
C LYS A 40 1.75 -11.76 3.30
N THR A 41 1.43 -10.93 2.31
CA THR A 41 0.77 -11.36 1.07
C THR A 41 1.77 -11.50 -0.08
N PHE A 42 2.68 -10.53 -0.23
CA PHE A 42 3.64 -10.45 -1.32
C PHE A 42 5.02 -11.00 -0.97
N GLY A 43 5.36 -11.08 0.32
CA GLY A 43 6.67 -11.55 0.78
C GLY A 43 7.18 -10.67 1.92
N PRO A 44 7.63 -11.25 3.05
CA PRO A 44 8.12 -10.48 4.18
C PRO A 44 9.46 -9.80 3.91
N ASP A 45 10.23 -10.36 2.97
CA ASP A 45 11.58 -9.92 2.63
C ASP A 45 11.58 -8.86 1.51
N ARG A 46 10.43 -8.55 0.91
CA ARG A 46 10.33 -7.44 -0.04
C ARG A 46 10.39 -6.09 0.68
N GLU A 47 11.13 -5.16 0.10
CA GLU A 47 11.10 -3.77 0.56
C GLU A 47 9.82 -3.11 0.02
N LEU A 48 8.84 -2.95 0.91
CA LEU A 48 7.52 -2.46 0.58
C LEU A 48 7.23 -1.17 1.34
N GLU A 49 6.57 -0.23 0.68
CA GLU A 49 6.09 1.00 1.30
C GLU A 49 4.60 1.22 0.99
N ALA A 50 3.82 1.58 2.01
CA ALA A 50 2.42 1.96 1.85
C ALA A 50 2.27 3.46 2.13
N LYS A 51 1.64 4.19 1.20
CA LYS A 51 1.41 5.64 1.31
C LYS A 51 -0.02 5.99 1.00
N PHE A 52 -0.64 6.79 1.85
CA PHE A 52 -1.94 7.35 1.58
C PHE A 52 -1.83 8.48 0.57
N ASN A 53 -2.52 8.30 -0.54
CA ASN A 53 -2.62 9.27 -1.60
C ASN A 53 -3.88 10.11 -1.39
N LYS A 54 -3.68 11.40 -1.12
CA LYS A 54 -4.77 12.36 -0.85
C LYS A 54 -5.60 12.71 -2.09
N GLU A 55 -5.06 12.48 -3.28
CA GLU A 55 -5.75 12.78 -4.54
C GLU A 55 -6.71 11.64 -4.90
N THR A 56 -6.25 10.39 -4.76
CA THR A 56 -7.09 9.20 -5.02
C THR A 56 -7.93 8.81 -3.81
N GLY A 57 -7.54 9.27 -2.61
CA GLY A 57 -8.17 8.92 -1.35
C GLY A 57 -7.99 7.46 -0.97
N ALA A 58 -6.94 6.80 -1.48
CA ALA A 58 -6.59 5.40 -1.26
C ALA A 58 -5.15 5.26 -0.74
N VAL A 59 -4.75 4.05 -0.37
CA VAL A 59 -3.35 3.75 -0.05
C VAL A 59 -2.69 3.13 -1.28
N ASP A 60 -1.63 3.76 -1.76
CA ASP A 60 -0.74 3.22 -2.77
C ASP A 60 0.30 2.31 -2.10
N LEU A 61 0.68 1.24 -2.78
CA LEU A 61 1.71 0.30 -2.34
C LEU A 61 2.85 0.33 -3.36
N PHE A 62 4.09 0.40 -2.89
CA PHE A 62 5.30 0.40 -3.71
C PHE A 62 6.22 -0.73 -3.28
N GLN A 63 6.93 -1.33 -4.23
CA GLN A 63 8.07 -2.20 -4.01
C GLN A 63 9.34 -1.46 -4.46
N TYR A 64 10.37 -1.48 -3.64
CA TYR A 64 11.67 -0.92 -3.98
C TYR A 64 12.67 -2.02 -4.27
N MET A 65 13.50 -1.81 -5.29
CA MET A 65 14.61 -2.69 -5.64
C MET A 65 15.89 -1.87 -5.78
N THR A 66 16.98 -2.35 -5.18
CA THR A 66 18.30 -1.73 -5.29
C THR A 66 19.01 -2.24 -6.53
N VAL A 67 19.58 -1.34 -7.31
CA VAL A 67 20.37 -1.69 -8.48
C VAL A 67 21.76 -2.14 -8.07
N VAL A 68 22.14 -3.36 -8.45
CA VAL A 68 23.40 -4.01 -8.05
C VAL A 68 24.16 -4.56 -9.26
N GLN A 69 25.43 -4.96 -9.04
CA GLN A 69 26.21 -5.64 -10.09
C GLN A 69 25.89 -7.13 -10.19
N ALA A 70 25.59 -7.77 -9.05
CA ALA A 70 25.24 -9.17 -8.98
C ALA A 70 24.18 -9.34 -7.89
N VAL A 71 23.08 -10.01 -8.24
CA VAL A 71 21.94 -10.23 -7.33
C VAL A 71 22.31 -11.28 -6.28
N GLU A 72 22.17 -10.92 -5.01
CA GLU A 72 22.16 -11.83 -3.87
C GLU A 72 20.73 -12.09 -3.40
N ASN A 73 19.84 -11.09 -3.51
CA ASN A 73 18.42 -11.19 -3.17
C ASN A 73 17.50 -10.69 -4.30
N SER A 74 16.96 -11.61 -5.09
CA SER A 74 16.07 -11.29 -6.23
C SER A 74 14.76 -10.60 -5.85
N GLU A 75 14.37 -10.56 -4.57
CA GLU A 75 13.16 -9.86 -4.12
C GLU A 75 13.42 -8.37 -3.83
N GLN A 76 14.68 -7.98 -3.66
CA GLN A 76 15.09 -6.62 -3.26
C GLN A 76 16.11 -6.01 -4.20
N GLU A 77 16.67 -6.78 -5.12
CA GLU A 77 17.79 -6.37 -5.96
C GLU A 77 17.52 -6.69 -7.42
N ILE A 78 18.03 -5.84 -8.29
CA ILE A 78 17.99 -5.98 -9.74
C ILE A 78 19.36 -5.62 -10.29
N THR A 79 19.84 -6.33 -11.31
CA THR A 79 21.06 -5.91 -11.97
C THR A 79 20.85 -4.66 -12.82
N VAL A 80 21.92 -3.88 -13.04
CA VAL A 80 21.89 -2.77 -14.01
C VAL A 80 21.47 -3.27 -15.40
N GLU A 81 21.98 -4.42 -15.83
CA GLU A 81 21.68 -5.01 -17.14
C GLU A 81 20.19 -5.38 -17.28
N GLU A 82 19.58 -5.95 -16.21
CA GLU A 82 18.14 -6.22 -16.17
C GLU A 82 17.33 -4.93 -16.18
N ALA A 83 17.70 -3.93 -15.39
CA ALA A 83 17.04 -2.62 -15.38
C ALA A 83 17.03 -2.00 -16.79
N GLU A 84 18.19 -1.97 -17.46
CA GLU A 84 18.34 -1.46 -18.83
C GLU A 84 17.50 -2.26 -19.84
N THR A 85 17.43 -3.60 -19.69
CA THR A 85 16.61 -4.48 -20.54
C THR A 85 15.13 -4.13 -20.46
N HIS A 86 14.67 -3.67 -19.31
CA HIS A 86 13.29 -3.20 -19.11
C HIS A 86 13.09 -1.70 -19.41
N GLY A 87 14.11 -1.04 -19.97
CA GLY A 87 14.07 0.37 -20.36
C GLY A 87 14.20 1.33 -19.18
N LEU A 88 14.76 0.88 -18.06
CA LEU A 88 15.06 1.71 -16.90
C LEU A 88 16.52 2.18 -16.98
N GLU A 89 16.72 3.49 -17.06
CA GLU A 89 18.05 4.09 -16.89
C GLU A 89 18.32 4.19 -15.38
N ALA A 90 19.30 3.45 -14.87
CA ALA A 90 19.61 3.41 -13.45
C ALA A 90 21.09 3.18 -13.19
N GLU A 91 21.60 3.73 -12.09
CA GLU A 91 22.99 3.54 -11.66
C GLU A 91 23.09 2.53 -10.51
N ILE A 92 24.25 1.88 -10.37
CA ILE A 92 24.51 0.97 -9.25
C ILE A 92 24.36 1.72 -7.92
N GLY A 93 23.55 1.16 -7.02
CA GLY A 93 23.21 1.74 -5.73
C GLY A 93 21.94 2.60 -5.75
N GLU A 94 21.31 2.81 -6.91
CA GLU A 94 20.01 3.48 -7.02
C GLU A 94 18.85 2.57 -6.58
N GLU A 95 17.78 3.17 -6.06
CA GLU A 95 16.54 2.47 -5.71
C GLU A 95 15.47 2.71 -6.76
N LEU A 96 15.00 1.63 -7.39
CA LEU A 96 13.91 1.63 -8.34
C LEU A 96 12.59 1.31 -7.63
N GLY A 97 11.66 2.25 -7.67
CA GLY A 97 10.33 2.11 -7.07
C GLY A 97 9.27 1.68 -8.07
N PHE A 98 8.57 0.59 -7.79
CA PHE A 98 7.51 0.03 -8.61
C PHE A 98 6.17 0.07 -7.84
N GLN A 99 5.18 0.79 -8.37
CA GLN A 99 3.85 0.79 -7.75
C GLN A 99 3.15 -0.56 -7.95
N ILE A 100 2.68 -1.18 -6.87
CA ILE A 100 1.86 -2.39 -6.92
C ILE A 100 0.39 -1.97 -7.11
N PHE A 101 -0.08 -1.99 -8.35
CA PHE A 101 -1.49 -1.79 -8.67
C PHE A 101 -2.33 -2.98 -8.19
N TYR A 102 -3.01 -2.84 -7.06
CA TYR A 102 -3.86 -3.89 -6.47
C TYR A 102 -5.36 -3.53 -6.44
N LEU A 103 -5.69 -2.27 -6.72
CA LEU A 103 -7.05 -1.77 -6.72
C LEU A 103 -7.78 -2.19 -8.00
N PRO A 104 -9.09 -2.50 -7.93
CA PRO A 104 -9.87 -2.88 -9.12
C PRO A 104 -9.86 -1.83 -10.23
N GLU A 105 -9.74 -0.55 -9.88
CA GLU A 105 -9.74 0.57 -10.81
C GLU A 105 -8.41 0.67 -11.60
N ASP A 106 -7.32 0.14 -11.06
CA ASP A 106 -5.98 0.18 -11.69
C ASP A 106 -5.67 -1.09 -12.50
N ARG A 107 -6.67 -1.91 -12.85
CA ARG A 107 -6.47 -3.18 -13.58
C ARG A 107 -5.72 -3.02 -14.90
N GLU A 108 -5.96 -1.93 -15.64
CA GLU A 108 -5.29 -1.68 -16.91
C GLU A 108 -3.80 -1.38 -16.71
N LYS A 109 -3.48 -0.49 -15.76
CA LYS A 109 -2.09 -0.21 -15.37
C LYS A 109 -1.39 -1.45 -14.81
N ALA A 110 -2.09 -2.28 -14.04
CA ALA A 110 -1.56 -3.55 -13.56
C ALA A 110 -1.18 -4.47 -14.73
N ARG A 111 -2.03 -4.56 -15.76
CA ARG A 111 -1.76 -5.35 -16.97
C ARG A 111 -0.55 -4.84 -17.73
N GLU A 112 -0.44 -3.52 -17.92
CA GLU A 112 0.70 -2.89 -18.60
C GLU A 112 2.00 -3.10 -17.80
N GLN A 113 1.95 -2.96 -16.48
CA GLN A 113 3.09 -3.26 -15.62
C GLN A 113 3.48 -4.73 -15.67
N ASP A 114 2.53 -5.66 -15.68
CA ASP A 114 2.84 -7.08 -15.76
C ASP A 114 3.42 -7.45 -17.14
N GLU A 115 3.03 -6.74 -18.21
CA GLU A 115 3.63 -6.89 -19.55
C GLU A 115 5.09 -6.39 -19.61
N GLN A 116 5.40 -5.31 -18.90
CA GLN A 116 6.75 -4.72 -18.90
C GLN A 116 7.69 -5.33 -17.84
N PHE A 117 7.17 -5.65 -16.65
CA PHE A 117 7.94 -6.01 -15.46
C PHE A 117 7.41 -7.27 -14.75
N GLY A 118 6.55 -8.07 -15.40
CA GLY A 118 5.92 -9.23 -14.76
C GLY A 118 6.91 -10.29 -14.27
N GLU A 119 7.95 -10.58 -15.06
CA GLU A 119 9.01 -11.52 -14.68
C GLU A 119 9.84 -10.98 -13.51
N LEU A 120 10.14 -9.68 -13.52
CA LEU A 120 10.88 -8.99 -12.45
C LEU A 120 10.10 -8.98 -11.13
N LEU A 121 8.83 -8.59 -11.17
CA LEU A 121 8.05 -8.34 -9.95
C LEU A 121 7.37 -9.61 -9.41
N GLY A 122 6.94 -10.54 -10.28
CA GLY A 122 6.33 -11.80 -9.86
C GLY A 122 5.02 -11.66 -9.07
N LEU A 123 4.15 -10.70 -9.42
CA LEU A 123 2.98 -10.30 -8.62
C LEU A 123 1.62 -10.86 -9.12
N ASP A 124 1.60 -11.49 -10.29
CA ASP A 124 0.43 -11.79 -11.13
C ASP A 124 -0.78 -12.42 -10.40
N GLN A 125 -0.57 -13.46 -9.59
CA GLN A 125 -1.67 -14.17 -8.92
C GLN A 125 -2.13 -13.51 -7.61
N THR A 126 -1.35 -12.56 -7.10
CA THR A 126 -1.46 -12.11 -5.71
C THR A 126 -2.23 -10.78 -5.58
N ARG A 127 -2.16 -9.91 -6.61
CA ARG A 127 -2.77 -8.57 -6.61
C ARG A 127 -4.27 -8.57 -6.30
N SER A 128 -5.05 -9.39 -7.03
CA SER A 128 -6.51 -9.44 -6.89
C SER A 128 -6.96 -9.91 -5.51
N ARG A 129 -6.22 -10.87 -4.92
CA ARG A 129 -6.47 -11.32 -3.55
C ARG A 129 -6.16 -10.22 -2.55
N PHE A 130 -5.05 -9.50 -2.75
CA PHE A 130 -4.64 -8.41 -1.87
C PHE A 130 -5.62 -7.26 -1.83
N GLY A 131 -6.23 -6.84 -2.96
CA GLY A 131 -7.20 -5.74 -2.95
C GLY A 131 -8.37 -5.95 -1.99
N ARG A 132 -8.88 -7.18 -1.86
CA ARG A 132 -9.89 -7.50 -0.85
C ARG A 132 -9.34 -7.45 0.58
N ILE A 133 -8.12 -7.94 0.79
CA ILE A 133 -7.44 -7.91 2.09
C ILE A 133 -7.22 -6.47 2.53
N ALA A 134 -6.69 -5.60 1.65
CA ALA A 134 -6.43 -4.20 1.93
C ALA A 134 -7.72 -3.44 2.32
N ALA A 135 -8.82 -3.64 1.59
CA ALA A 135 -10.11 -3.03 1.92
C ALA A 135 -10.63 -3.48 3.31
N GLN A 136 -10.53 -4.78 3.62
CA GLN A 136 -10.92 -5.32 4.92
C GLN A 136 -10.04 -4.79 6.05
N THR A 137 -8.73 -4.74 5.83
CA THR A 137 -7.73 -4.21 6.78
C THR A 137 -8.00 -2.75 7.09
N ALA A 138 -8.17 -1.90 6.09
CA ALA A 138 -8.44 -0.48 6.27
C ALA A 138 -9.73 -0.25 7.10
N LYS A 139 -10.81 -0.95 6.75
CA LYS A 139 -12.07 -0.90 7.51
C LYS A 139 -11.86 -1.31 8.98
N GLN A 140 -11.12 -2.40 9.20
CA GLN A 140 -10.89 -2.92 10.56
C GLN A 140 -10.07 -1.95 11.41
N VAL A 141 -9.04 -1.33 10.83
CA VAL A 141 -8.18 -0.35 11.51
C VAL A 141 -8.97 0.86 11.95
N ILE A 142 -9.80 1.40 11.05
CA ILE A 142 -10.67 2.54 11.37
C ILE A 142 -11.61 2.20 12.52
N ILE A 143 -12.27 1.04 12.47
CA ILE A 143 -13.15 0.57 13.56
C ILE A 143 -12.39 0.45 14.89
N GLN A 144 -11.16 -0.05 14.87
CA GLN A 144 -10.32 -0.15 16.06
C GLN A 144 -9.99 1.23 16.63
N ARG A 145 -9.55 2.18 15.79
CA ARG A 145 -9.26 3.55 16.22
C ARG A 145 -10.46 4.27 16.80
N VAL A 146 -11.66 4.05 16.26
CA VAL A 146 -12.91 4.56 16.84
C VAL A 146 -13.14 4.01 18.24
N ARG A 147 -13.00 2.70 18.43
CA ARG A 147 -13.20 2.05 19.74
C ARG A 147 -12.17 2.52 20.78
N ASP A 148 -10.93 2.71 20.35
CA ASP A 148 -9.86 3.22 21.23
C ASP A 148 -10.19 4.64 21.70
N ALA A 149 -10.57 5.53 20.78
CA ALA A 149 -10.98 6.89 21.12
C ALA A 149 -12.22 6.94 22.04
N GLU A 150 -13.20 6.06 21.83
CA GLU A 150 -14.36 5.93 22.71
C GLU A 150 -13.96 5.48 24.12
N ARG A 151 -13.05 4.50 24.23
CA ARG A 151 -12.55 4.02 25.52
C ARG A 151 -11.79 5.11 26.28
N ASP A 152 -10.95 5.87 25.58
CA ASP A 152 -10.16 6.94 26.19
C ASP A 152 -11.06 8.07 26.75
N ARG A 153 -12.14 8.41 26.04
CA ARG A 153 -13.15 9.37 26.53
C ARG A 153 -13.84 8.90 27.79
N VAL A 154 -14.33 7.66 27.81
CA VAL A 154 -14.98 7.07 28.98
C VAL A 154 -14.03 7.08 30.17
N TYR A 155 -12.75 6.70 29.98
CA TYR A 155 -11.77 6.73 31.06
C TYR A 155 -11.52 8.14 31.60
N ALA A 156 -11.52 9.15 30.74
CA ALA A 156 -11.39 10.56 31.14
C ALA A 156 -12.59 11.06 31.96
N GLU A 157 -13.80 10.54 31.74
CA GLU A 157 -15.01 10.91 32.51
C GLU A 157 -15.04 10.32 33.93
N TYR A 158 -14.33 9.21 34.18
CA TYR A 158 -14.25 8.58 35.50
C TYR A 158 -13.02 9.02 36.33
N LYS A 159 -12.25 9.99 35.84
CA LYS A 159 -11.06 10.55 36.50
C LYS A 159 -11.34 11.95 37.05
#